data_AF-A0A7J7E8U0-F1
#
_entry.id   AF-A0A7J7E8U0-F1
#
_cell.length_a   1.000
_cell.length_b   1.000
_cell.length_c   1.000
_cell.angle_alpha   90.00
_cell.angle_beta   90.00
_cell.angle_gamma   90.00
#
_symmetry.space_group_name_H-M   'P 1'
#
loop_
_entity.id
_entity.type
_entity.pdbx_description
1 polymer ?
#
loop_
_entity_poly.entity_id
_entity_poly.type
_entity_poly.pdbx_seq_one_letter_code
_entity_poly.pdbx_strand_id
1 'polypeptide(L)'
;MVGIPLFGDQPENLFRTEAKKFGVFIQLKQMKAETLALKIKQVIENKRYKSATVAASIIRRSHPLAPAQHLVGCIDHILQTKGAAHLKPHAFQQPWHEQYLLDVFLFLLVVTLGTVWLCGKLRGVVARWLCGARKLKKA
;
A
#
# COMPACT_ATOMS: atom_id res chain seq x y z
N MET A 1 7.09 0.83 -23.52
CA MET A 1 5.74 0.45 -23.07
C MET A 1 4.89 1.70 -22.81
N VAL A 2 3.56 1.58 -22.82
CA VAL A 2 2.63 2.58 -22.28
C VAL A 2 1.93 1.96 -21.08
N GLY A 3 2.13 2.50 -19.88
CA GLY A 3 1.57 1.97 -18.64
C GLY A 3 0.40 2.78 -18.10
N ILE A 4 -0.56 2.09 -17.47
CA ILE A 4 -1.72 2.70 -16.83
C ILE A 4 -1.77 2.15 -15.39
N PRO A 5 -1.29 2.89 -14.38
CA PRO A 5 -1.27 2.40 -13.01
C PRO A 5 -2.69 2.36 -12.43
N LEU A 6 -3.02 1.23 -11.80
CA LEU A 6 -4.30 1.01 -11.11
C LEU A 6 -4.11 0.99 -9.59
N PHE A 7 -3.25 0.09 -9.09
CA PHE A 7 -3.01 -0.10 -7.65
C PHE A 7 -1.69 -0.84 -7.39
N GLY A 8 -1.33 -0.98 -6.11
CA GLY A 8 -0.13 -1.71 -5.68
C GLY A 8 1.16 -1.00 -6.07
N ASP A 9 2.11 -1.76 -6.58
CA ASP A 9 3.45 -1.32 -6.96
C ASP A 9 3.52 -0.70 -8.38
N GLN A 10 2.42 -0.76 -9.14
CA GLN A 10 2.36 -0.25 -10.51
C GLN A 10 2.77 1.23 -10.66
N PRO A 11 2.31 2.19 -9.81
CA PRO A 11 2.69 3.59 -9.95
C PRO A 11 4.21 3.79 -9.84
N GLU A 12 4.85 3.14 -8.87
CA GLU A 12 6.29 3.24 -8.65
C GLU A 12 7.08 2.57 -9.79
N ASN A 13 6.65 1.38 -10.22
CA ASN A 13 7.27 0.69 -11.35
C ASN A 13 7.19 1.52 -12.63
N LEU A 14 6.08 2.21 -12.85
CA LEU A 14 5.89 3.08 -14.01
C LEU A 14 6.68 4.39 -13.93
N PHE A 15 6.83 4.95 -12.74
CA PHE A 15 7.74 6.08 -12.51
C PHE A 15 9.19 5.72 -12.86
N ARG A 16 9.67 4.57 -12.36
CA ARG A 16 10.99 4.03 -12.72
C ARG A 16 11.09 3.71 -14.21
N THR A 17 9.98 3.29 -14.82
CA THR A 17 9.89 3.02 -16.26
C THR A 17 10.16 4.24 -17.11
N GLU A 18 9.53 5.35 -16.76
CA GLU A 18 9.70 6.61 -17.44
C GLU A 18 11.09 7.21 -17.18
N ALA A 19 11.56 7.15 -15.93
CA ALA A 19 12.89 7.65 -15.54
C ALA A 19 14.03 6.98 -16.33
N LYS A 20 13.98 5.65 -16.55
CA LYS A 20 14.97 4.94 -17.38
C LYS A 20 14.62 4.94 -18.88
N LYS A 21 13.61 5.70 -19.32
CA LYS A 21 13.25 5.92 -20.73
C LYS A 21 12.85 4.68 -21.53
N PHE A 22 12.36 3.62 -20.88
CA PHE A 22 11.86 2.41 -21.58
C PHE A 22 10.32 2.38 -21.69
N GLY A 23 9.65 3.41 -21.21
CA GLY A 23 8.22 3.63 -21.45
C GLY A 23 7.74 4.99 -20.97
N VAL A 24 6.43 5.15 -21.01
CA VAL A 24 5.68 6.30 -20.48
C VAL A 24 4.47 5.77 -19.73
N PHE A 25 3.89 6.58 -18.84
CA PHE A 25 2.63 6.23 -18.19
C PHE A 25 1.55 7.29 -18.38
N ILE A 26 0.30 6.88 -18.19
CA ILE A 26 -0.87 7.73 -18.23
C ILE A 26 -1.63 7.51 -16.93
N GLN A 27 -1.87 8.57 -16.16
CA GLN A 27 -2.70 8.45 -14.97
C GLN A 27 -4.13 8.07 -15.37
N LEU A 28 -4.69 7.06 -14.72
CA LEU A 28 -6.02 6.55 -15.03
C LEU A 28 -7.08 7.66 -15.06
N LYS A 29 -7.04 8.57 -14.08
CA LYS A 29 -7.97 9.72 -13.96
C LYS A 29 -7.86 10.73 -15.11
N GLN A 30 -6.74 10.75 -15.83
CA GLN A 30 -6.45 11.68 -16.92
C GLN A 30 -6.49 11.00 -18.30
N MET A 31 -6.87 9.71 -18.34
CA MET A 31 -6.85 8.92 -19.57
C MET A 31 -7.99 9.33 -20.51
N LYS A 32 -7.64 9.68 -21.75
CA LYS A 32 -8.55 9.86 -22.88
C LYS A 32 -8.05 9.04 -24.05
N ALA A 33 -8.94 8.69 -24.98
CA ALA A 33 -8.58 7.94 -26.18
C ALA A 33 -7.46 8.62 -26.99
N GLU A 34 -7.54 9.95 -27.15
CA GLU A 34 -6.55 10.76 -27.84
C GLU A 34 -5.17 10.71 -27.16
N THR A 35 -5.12 10.93 -25.85
CA THR A 35 -3.88 10.87 -25.06
C THR A 35 -3.25 9.49 -25.14
N LEU A 36 -4.05 8.43 -25.09
CA LEU A 36 -3.58 7.06 -25.20
C LEU A 36 -2.98 6.79 -26.59
N ALA A 37 -3.69 7.16 -27.66
CA ALA A 37 -3.22 7.01 -29.03
C ALA A 37 -1.89 7.76 -29.27
N LEU A 38 -1.79 9.00 -28.76
CA LEU A 38 -0.59 9.81 -28.85
C LEU A 38 0.60 9.15 -28.14
N LYS A 39 0.40 8.67 -26.90
CA LYS A 39 1.47 8.01 -26.13
C LYS A 39 1.91 6.70 -26.77
N ILE A 40 0.98 5.93 -27.35
CA ILE A 40 1.32 4.72 -28.12
C ILE A 40 2.19 5.10 -29.32
N LYS A 41 1.75 6.07 -30.12
CA LYS A 41 2.50 6.56 -31.29
C LYS A 41 3.91 7.03 -30.89
N GLN A 42 4.01 7.82 -29.81
CA GLN A 42 5.28 8.29 -29.25
C GLN A 42 6.24 7.14 -28.92
N VAL A 43 5.75 6.06 -28.30
CA VAL A 43 6.60 4.92 -27.91
C VAL A 43 7.04 4.10 -29.13
N ILE A 44 6.19 3.97 -30.15
CA ILE A 44 6.49 3.21 -31.37
C ILE A 44 7.49 3.96 -32.26
N GLU A 45 7.27 5.26 -32.48
CA GLU A 45 8.07 6.04 -33.43
C GLU A 45 9.43 6.45 -32.87
N ASN A 46 9.50 6.73 -31.57
CA ASN A 46 10.75 7.20 -30.97
C ASN A 46 11.67 6.02 -30.61
N LYS A 47 12.71 5.84 -31.44
CA LYS A 47 13.73 4.78 -31.28
C LYS A 47 14.38 4.75 -29.90
N ARG A 48 14.40 5.85 -29.14
CA ARG A 48 14.99 5.90 -27.79
C ARG A 48 14.40 4.84 -26.86
N TYR A 49 13.09 4.59 -26.95
CA TYR A 49 12.41 3.62 -26.10
C TYR A 49 12.85 2.21 -26.43
N LYS A 50 13.01 1.89 -27.72
CA LYS A 50 13.53 0.61 -28.18
C LYS A 50 14.97 0.41 -27.71
N SER A 51 15.84 1.39 -27.93
CA SER A 51 17.25 1.30 -27.52
C SER A 51 17.40 1.12 -26.01
N ALA A 52 16.67 1.90 -25.20
CA ALA A 52 16.66 1.75 -23.75
C ALA A 52 16.13 0.38 -23.30
N THR A 53 15.07 -0.12 -23.94
CA THR A 53 14.50 -1.46 -23.66
C THR A 53 15.49 -2.57 -24.01
N VAL A 54 16.19 -2.47 -25.14
CA VAL A 54 17.22 -3.45 -25.55
C VAL A 54 18.38 -3.44 -24.56
N ALA A 55 18.88 -2.27 -24.18
CA ALA A 55 19.94 -2.15 -23.18
C ALA A 55 19.53 -2.75 -21.83
N ALA A 56 18.32 -2.43 -21.35
CA ALA A 56 17.77 -3.01 -20.13
C ALA A 56 17.58 -4.54 -20.24
N SER A 57 17.22 -5.04 -21.42
CA SER A 57 17.10 -6.48 -21.66
C SER A 57 18.45 -7.20 -21.62
N ILE A 58 19.52 -6.58 -22.12
CA ILE A 58 20.88 -7.13 -22.04
C ILE A 58 21.30 -7.23 -20.57
N ILE A 59 21.16 -6.14 -19.80
CA ILE A 59 21.50 -6.10 -18.38
C ILE A 59 20.69 -7.13 -17.58
N ARG A 60 19.39 -7.25 -17.86
CA ARG A 60 18.53 -8.23 -17.19
C ARG A 60 18.86 -9.68 -17.56
N ARG A 61 19.48 -9.92 -18.71
CA ARG A 61 19.88 -11.27 -19.12
C ARG A 61 21.32 -11.60 -18.74
N SER A 62 22.14 -10.61 -18.43
CA SER A 62 23.54 -10.77 -18.04
C SER A 62 23.70 -11.24 -16.58
N HIS A 63 22.77 -12.05 -16.07
CA HIS A 63 22.95 -12.67 -14.77
C HIS A 63 24.09 -13.69 -14.82
N PRO A 64 24.95 -13.75 -13.80
CA PRO A 64 26.11 -14.65 -13.78
C PRO A 64 25.72 -16.13 -13.69
N LEU A 65 24.53 -16.41 -13.18
CA LEU A 65 23.99 -17.76 -13.01
C LEU A 65 22.72 -17.93 -13.84
N ALA A 66 22.53 -19.14 -14.38
CA ALA A 66 21.29 -19.49 -15.04
C ALA A 66 20.12 -19.48 -14.04
N PRO A 67 18.88 -19.16 -14.46
CA PRO A 67 17.72 -19.15 -13.56
C PRO A 67 17.52 -20.46 -12.79
N ALA A 68 17.81 -21.60 -13.42
CA ALA A 68 17.74 -22.92 -12.78
C ALA A 68 18.76 -23.06 -11.64
N GLN A 69 20.00 -22.60 -11.83
CA GLN A 69 21.03 -22.64 -10.78
C GLN A 69 20.70 -21.70 -9.62
N HIS A 70 20.17 -20.51 -9.93
CA HIS A 70 19.70 -19.59 -8.90
C HIS A 70 18.57 -20.21 -8.06
N LEU A 71 17.64 -20.93 -8.70
CA LEU A 71 16.57 -21.64 -7.98
C LEU A 71 17.13 -22.72 -7.06
N VAL A 72 18.08 -23.53 -7.53
CA VAL A 72 18.75 -24.54 -6.69
C VAL A 72 19.41 -23.87 -5.49
N GLY A 73 20.14 -22.76 -5.69
CA GLY A 73 20.74 -22.01 -4.59
C GLY A 73 19.73 -21.47 -3.57
N CYS A 74 18.55 -21.02 -4.03
CA CYS A 74 17.47 -20.63 -3.12
C CYS A 74 16.94 -21.82 -2.31
N ILE A 75 16.76 -22.99 -2.94
CA ILE A 75 16.30 -24.21 -2.26
C ILE A 75 17.34 -24.64 -1.22
N ASP A 76 18.62 -24.68 -1.59
CA ASP A 76 19.71 -25.03 -0.68
C ASP A 76 19.76 -24.08 0.51
N HIS A 77 19.60 -22.77 0.28
CA HIS A 77 19.55 -21.79 1.36
C HIS A 77 18.38 -22.04 2.32
N ILE A 78 17.19 -22.37 1.79
CA ILE A 78 16.02 -22.71 2.60
C ILE A 78 16.29 -23.97 3.44
N LEU A 79 16.90 -25.01 2.84
CA LEU A 79 17.24 -26.25 3.55
C LEU A 79 18.29 -26.02 4.64
N GLN A 80 19.36 -25.29 4.34
CA GLN A 80 20.43 -24.95 5.29
C GLN A 80 19.91 -24.13 6.47
N THR A 81 18.97 -23.22 6.22
CA THR A 81 18.34 -22.39 7.25
C THR A 81 17.15 -23.06 7.93
N LYS A 82 16.94 -24.37 7.69
CA LYS A 82 15.86 -25.18 8.27
C LYS A 82 14.47 -24.55 8.04
N GLY A 83 14.23 -24.05 6.83
CA GLY A 83 12.96 -23.46 6.40
C GLY A 83 12.93 -21.93 6.38
N ALA A 84 14.10 -21.26 6.36
CA ALA A 84 14.26 -19.82 6.19
C ALA A 84 13.28 -18.98 7.03
N ALA A 85 13.22 -19.24 8.35
CA ALA A 85 12.28 -18.57 9.25
C ALA A 85 12.36 -17.04 9.21
N HIS A 86 13.55 -16.49 8.93
CA HIS A 86 13.81 -15.05 8.80
C HIS A 86 13.22 -14.42 7.51
N LEU A 87 12.90 -15.21 6.49
CA LEU A 87 12.23 -14.74 5.27
C LEU A 87 10.71 -14.86 5.34
N LYS A 88 10.19 -15.59 6.34
CA LYS A 88 8.74 -15.73 6.52
C LYS A 88 8.19 -14.41 7.06
N PRO A 89 7.13 -13.84 6.44
CA PRO A 89 6.45 -12.69 7.02
C PRO A 89 5.98 -13.03 8.44
N HIS A 90 6.23 -12.13 9.38
CA HIS A 90 5.88 -12.34 10.79
C HIS A 90 4.37 -12.62 10.96
N ALA A 91 3.53 -12.04 10.09
CA ALA A 91 2.09 -12.25 10.06
C ALA A 91 1.66 -13.73 10.02
N PHE A 92 2.45 -14.64 9.43
CA PHE A 92 2.11 -16.08 9.40
C PHE A 92 2.48 -16.83 10.68
N GLN A 93 3.27 -16.22 11.54
CA GLN A 93 3.71 -16.79 12.81
C GLN A 93 2.91 -16.26 14.00
N GLN A 94 2.10 -15.22 13.78
CA GLN A 94 1.32 -14.59 14.83
C GLN A 94 0.10 -15.45 15.22
N PRO A 95 -0.25 -15.48 16.52
CA PRO A 95 -1.55 -16.00 16.95
C PRO A 95 -2.70 -15.26 16.26
N TRP A 96 -3.82 -15.95 16.05
CA TRP A 96 -4.99 -15.38 15.38
C TRP A 96 -5.46 -14.05 16.01
N HIS A 97 -5.35 -13.90 17.33
CA HIS A 97 -5.83 -12.69 18.01
C HIS A 97 -4.97 -11.45 17.73
N GLU A 98 -3.66 -11.61 17.57
CA GLU A 98 -2.76 -10.53 17.14
C GLU A 98 -2.96 -10.19 15.67
N GLN A 99 -3.14 -11.23 14.83
CA GLN A 99 -3.39 -11.05 13.40
C GLN A 99 -4.67 -10.24 13.14
N TYR A 100 -5.71 -10.42 13.98
CA TYR A 100 -6.96 -9.66 13.93
C TYR A 100 -6.97 -8.42 14.83
N LEU A 101 -5.86 -8.05 15.48
CA LEU A 101 -5.70 -6.83 16.30
C LEU A 101 -6.79 -6.68 17.38
N LEU A 102 -7.14 -7.78 18.06
CA LEU A 102 -8.23 -7.79 19.06
C LEU A 102 -8.00 -6.80 20.21
N ASP A 103 -6.75 -6.60 20.60
CA ASP A 103 -6.32 -5.64 21.62
C ASP A 103 -6.64 -4.20 21.20
N VAL A 104 -6.36 -3.84 19.94
CA VAL A 104 -6.66 -2.52 19.37
C VAL A 104 -8.18 -2.31 19.28
N PHE A 105 -8.94 -3.31 18.85
CA PHE A 105 -10.41 -3.23 18.83
C PHE A 105 -10.99 -3.02 20.24
N LEU A 106 -10.49 -3.76 21.22
CA LEU A 106 -10.93 -3.62 22.61
C LEU A 106 -10.59 -2.22 23.15
N PHE A 107 -9.37 -1.73 22.90
CA PHE A 107 -8.97 -0.38 23.29
C PHE A 107 -9.88 0.70 22.68
N LEU A 108 -10.15 0.63 21.37
CA LEU A 108 -11.05 1.57 20.70
C LEU A 108 -12.47 1.50 21.26
N LEU A 109 -12.97 0.30 21.57
CA LEU A 109 -14.30 0.11 22.17
C LEU A 109 -14.40 0.74 23.56
N VAL A 110 -13.39 0.55 24.42
CA VAL A 110 -13.35 1.15 25.76
C VAL A 110 -13.30 2.67 25.67
N VAL A 111 -12.44 3.23 24.80
CA VAL A 111 -12.30 4.69 24.62
C VAL A 111 -13.61 5.30 24.10
N THR A 112 -14.25 4.69 23.11
CA THR A 112 -15.51 5.18 22.53
C THR A 112 -16.65 5.12 23.54
N LEU A 113 -16.84 3.99 24.24
CA LEU A 113 -17.86 3.88 25.29
C LEU A 113 -17.60 4.83 26.45
N GLY A 114 -16.35 4.97 26.89
CA GLY A 114 -15.96 5.90 27.95
C GLY A 114 -16.26 7.36 27.58
N THR A 115 -15.97 7.73 26.34
CA THR A 115 -16.28 9.07 25.81
C THR A 115 -17.79 9.32 25.75
N VAL A 116 -18.57 8.36 25.24
CA VAL A 116 -20.04 8.47 25.18
C VAL A 116 -20.64 8.59 26.58
N TRP A 117 -20.17 7.77 27.52
CA TRP A 117 -20.63 7.79 28.91
C TRP A 117 -20.32 9.13 29.59
N LEU A 118 -19.10 9.64 29.40
CA LEU A 118 -18.67 10.93 29.95
C LEU A 118 -19.51 12.08 29.37
N CYS A 119 -19.72 12.12 28.05
CA CYS A 119 -20.57 13.10 27.40
C CYS A 119 -22.02 13.05 27.91
N GLY A 120 -22.58 11.85 28.10
CA GLY A 120 -23.91 11.66 28.69
C GLY A 120 -24.01 12.19 30.11
N LYS A 121 -23.02 11.89 30.96
CA LYS A 121 -22.93 12.41 32.34
C LYS A 121 -22.82 13.93 32.39
N LEU A 122 -21.94 14.52 31.56
CA LEU A 122 -21.77 15.97 31.49
C LEU A 122 -23.06 16.66 31.06
N ARG A 123 -23.75 16.15 30.04
CA ARG A 123 -25.08 16.67 29.63
C ARG A 123 -26.08 16.61 30.78
N GLY A 124 -26.13 15.50 31.52
CA GLY A 124 -27.02 15.34 32.68
C GLY A 124 -26.68 16.28 33.85
N VAL A 125 -25.40 16.57 34.09
CA VAL A 125 -24.98 17.55 35.09
C VAL A 125 -25.35 18.97 34.66
N VAL A 126 -25.04 19.35 33.41
CA VAL A 126 -25.40 20.66 32.86
C VAL A 126 -26.91 20.89 32.87
N ALA A 127 -27.71 19.89 32.48
CA ALA A 127 -29.17 19.98 32.53
C ALA A 127 -29.69 20.20 33.96
N ARG A 128 -29.16 19.46 34.95
CA ARG A 128 -29.52 19.66 36.37
C ARG A 128 -29.11 21.04 36.87
N TRP A 129 -27.92 21.53 36.50
CA TRP A 129 -27.43 22.84 36.88
C TRP A 129 -28.29 23.97 36.29
N LEU A 130 -28.64 23.90 35.00
CA LEU A 130 -29.54 24.85 34.34
C LEU A 130 -30.96 24.83 34.93
N CYS A 131 -31.51 23.65 35.25
CA CYS A 131 -32.81 23.54 35.92
C CYS A 131 -32.79 24.11 37.35
N GLY A 132 -31.72 23.89 38.11
CA GLY A 132 -31.53 24.45 39.44
C GLY A 132 -31.42 25.98 39.43
N ALA A 133 -30.63 26.53 38.51
CA ALA A 133 -30.49 27.98 38.32
C ALA A 133 -31.83 28.65 37.93
N ARG A 134 -32.65 27.98 37.11
CA ARG A 134 -34.00 28.47 36.77
C ARG A 134 -34.97 28.49 37.95
N LYS A 135 -34.85 27.56 38.90
CA LYS A 135 -35.69 27.56 40.12
C LYS A 135 -35.30 28.69 41.08
N LEU A 136 -34.00 28.97 41.23
CA LEU A 136 -33.51 30.05 42.10
C LEU A 136 -33.92 31.45 41.62
N LYS A 137 -34.06 31.65 40.29
CA LYS A 137 -34.48 32.93 39.71
C LYS A 137 -35.98 33.21 39.82
N LYS A 138 -36.79 32.22 40.22
CA LYS A 138 -38.25 32.31 40.37
C LYS A 138 -38.71 32.40 41.84
N ALA A 139 -37.80 32.25 42.79
CA ALA A 139 -38.02 32.50 44.22
C ALA A 139 -37.57 33.92 44.56
#